data_AF-A0AAV5M2U9-F1
#
_entry.id   AF-A0AAV5M2U9-F1
#
_cell.length_a   1.000
_cell.length_b   1.000
_cell.length_c   1.000
_cell.angle_alpha   90.00
_cell.angle_beta   90.00
_cell.angle_gamma   90.00
#
_symmetry.space_group_name_H-M   'P 1'
#
loop_
_entity.id
_entity.type
_entity.pdbx_description
1 polymer ?
#
loop_
_entity_poly.entity_id
_entity_poly.type
_entity_poly.pdbx_seq_one_letter_code
_entity_poly.pdbx_strand_id
1 'polypeptide(L)' 'MSSEFAFHGLVSIKTDVFSFGVMLLELVSGRKNMSCFHAVHPLNLIGYAWRLWIQGRGLELMDATMDEFCQFALIIKY' A
#
# COMPACT_ATOMS: atom_id res chain seq x y z
N MET A 1 5.62 5.86 -8.49
CA MET A 1 6.81 5.52 -9.30
C MET A 1 8.06 5.72 -8.45
N SER A 2 9.14 4.96 -8.69
CA SER A 2 10.42 5.19 -8.01
C SER A 2 10.96 6.58 -8.35
N SER A 3 11.53 7.27 -7.35
CA SER A 3 12.11 8.61 -7.53
C SER A 3 13.26 8.61 -8.53
N GLU A 4 13.99 7.51 -8.66
CA GLU A 4 15.09 7.36 -9.63
C GLU A 4 14.59 7.28 -11.09
N PHE A 5 13.45 6.62 -11.33
CA PHE A 5 12.82 6.52 -12.66
C PHE A 5 12.29 7.89 -13.11
N ALA A 6 11.66 8.63 -12.19
CA ALA A 6 11.11 9.95 -12.48
C ALA A 6 12.20 11.00 -12.78
N PHE A 7 13.43 10.80 -12.28
CA PHE A 7 14.52 11.76 -12.42
C PHE A 7 15.52 11.41 -13.53
N HIS A 8 15.78 10.11 -13.76
CA HIS A 8 16.79 9.65 -14.73
C HIS A 8 16.22 8.87 -15.93
N GLY A 9 14.95 8.48 -15.94
CA GLY A 9 14.34 7.70 -17.02
C GLY A 9 14.93 6.29 -17.18
N LEU A 10 15.67 5.81 -16.19
CA LEU A 10 16.33 4.51 -16.21
C LEU A 10 15.39 3.43 -15.69
N VAL A 11 15.08 2.45 -16.54
CA VAL A 11 14.43 1.19 -16.14
C VAL A 11 15.52 0.27 -15.58
N SER A 12 15.32 -0.22 -14.37
CA SER A 12 16.23 -1.15 -13.70
C SER A 12 15.46 -2.11 -12.80
N ILE A 13 16.07 -3.24 -12.49
CA ILE A 13 15.54 -4.21 -11.51
C ILE A 13 15.18 -3.51 -10.18
N LYS A 14 15.94 -2.47 -9.78
CA LYS A 14 15.64 -1.67 -8.59
C LYS A 14 14.33 -0.88 -8.69
N THR A 15 14.06 -0.27 -9.85
CA THR A 15 12.81 0.46 -10.10
C THR A 15 11.61 -0.47 -10.18
N ASP A 16 11.80 -1.69 -10.70
CA ASP A 16 10.76 -2.72 -10.74
C ASP A 16 10.41 -3.21 -9.34
N VAL A 17 11.41 -3.51 -8.50
CA VAL A 17 11.19 -3.92 -7.10
C VAL A 17 10.48 -2.83 -6.30
N PHE A 18 10.86 -1.56 -6.48
CA PHE A 18 10.18 -0.45 -5.82
C PHE A 18 8.72 -0.34 -6.27
N SER A 19 8.46 -0.41 -7.57
CA SER A 19 7.10 -0.29 -8.13
C SER A 19 6.23 -1.47 -7.71
N PHE A 20 6.79 -2.68 -7.65
CA PHE A 20 6.13 -3.86 -7.11
C PHE A 20 5.78 -3.69 -5.62
N GLY A 21 6.68 -3.14 -4.82
CA GLY A 21 6.41 -2.83 -3.41
C GLY A 21 5.26 -1.84 -3.23
N VAL A 22 5.19 -0.80 -4.07
CA VAL A 22 4.06 0.14 -4.07
C VAL A 22 2.76 -0.55 -4.46
N MET A 23 2.77 -1.41 -5.48
CA MET A 23 1.61 -2.18 -5.91
C MET A 23 1.08 -3.08 -4.78
N LEU A 24 1.97 -3.73 -4.01
CA LEU A 24 1.57 -4.51 -2.84
C LEU A 24 0.90 -3.66 -1.76
N LEU A 25 1.42 -2.46 -1.49
CA LEU A 25 0.81 -1.54 -0.54
C LEU A 25 -0.58 -1.08 -1.01
N GLU A 26 -0.74 -0.81 -2.30
CA GLU A 26 -2.04 -0.48 -2.89
C GLU A 26 -3.03 -1.65 -2.81
N LEU A 27 -2.56 -2.87 -3.07
CA LEU A 27 -3.38 -4.09 -3.02
C LEU A 27 -3.87 -4.38 -1.60
N VAL A 28 -2.97 -4.35 -0.61
CA VAL A 28 -3.30 -4.66 0.78
C VAL A 28 -4.19 -3.58 1.39
N SER A 29 -3.97 -2.32 1.04
CA SER A 29 -4.74 -1.20 1.58
C SER A 29 -6.03 -0.89 0.84
N GLY A 30 -6.21 -1.41 -0.37
CA GLY A 30 -7.31 -1.04 -1.26
C GLY A 30 -7.25 0.43 -1.72
N ARG A 31 -6.16 1.16 -1.43
CA ARG A 31 -6.02 2.60 -1.70
C ARG A 31 -5.00 2.84 -2.80
N LYS A 32 -5.32 3.73 -3.75
CA LYS A 32 -4.35 4.17 -4.77
C LYS A 32 -3.36 5.16 -4.17
N ASN A 33 -2.08 5.03 -4.52
CA ASN A 33 -0.99 5.91 -4.09
C ASN A 33 -1.23 7.37 -4.49
N MET A 34 -2.03 7.61 -5.55
CA MET A 34 -2.34 8.92 -6.13
C MET A 34 -3.71 9.50 -5.74
N SER A 35 -4.57 8.74 -5.06
CA SER A 35 -5.89 9.26 -4.64
C SER A 35 -5.75 10.04 -3.34
N CYS A 36 -5.49 11.34 -3.46
CA CYS A 36 -5.70 12.40 -2.48
C CYS A 36 -5.91 11.94 -1.03
N PHE A 37 -4.83 11.79 -0.27
CA PHE A 37 -4.93 11.79 1.18
C PHE A 37 -5.26 13.20 1.64
N HIS A 38 -6.32 13.29 2.45
CA HIS A 38 -6.91 14.49 3.04
C HIS A 38 -5.87 15.54 3.48
N ALA A 39 -6.26 16.81 3.35
CA ALA A 39 -5.52 18.05 3.69
C ALA A 39 -4.93 18.15 5.12
N VAL A 40 -5.05 17.11 5.93
CA VAL A 40 -4.62 17.10 7.33
C VAL A 40 -3.24 16.46 7.50
N HIS A 41 -2.83 15.46 6.70
CA HIS A 41 -1.51 14.82 6.80
C HIS A 41 -0.93 14.47 5.40
N PRO A 42 0.11 15.17 4.92
CA PRO A 42 0.62 15.08 3.54
C PRO A 42 1.46 13.83 3.23
N LEU A 43 1.31 12.76 4.03
CA LEU A 43 2.07 11.53 3.79
C LEU A 43 1.44 10.77 2.61
N ASN A 44 2.23 10.51 1.58
CA ASN A 44 1.89 9.53 0.55
C ASN A 44 1.62 8.15 1.19
N LEU A 45 0.96 7.23 0.47
CA LEU A 45 0.62 5.89 0.97
C LEU A 45 1.83 5.16 1.61
N ILE A 46 3.01 5.38 1.03
CA ILE A 46 4.29 4.84 1.53
C ILE A 46 4.63 5.42 2.91
N GLY A 47 4.53 6.74 3.09
CA GLY A 47 4.79 7.41 4.36
C GLY A 47 3.78 7.03 5.44
N TYR A 48 2.52 6.82 5.07
CA TYR A 48 1.51 6.28 5.98
C TYR A 48 1.84 4.85 6.42
N ALA A 49 2.14 3.95 5.46
CA ALA A 49 2.54 2.57 5.74
C ALA A 49 3.80 2.49 6.62
N TRP A 50 4.79 3.34 6.33
CA TRP A 50 6.03 3.42 7.12
C TRP A 50 5.78 3.85 8.56
N ARG A 51 4.91 4.85 8.79
CA ARG A 51 4.53 5.29 10.13
C ARG A 51 3.84 4.18 10.91
N LEU A 52 2.88 3.49 10.30
CA LEU A 52 2.19 2.35 10.94
C LEU A 52 3.16 1.22 11.28
N TRP A 53 4.11 0.93 10.39
CA TRP A 53 5.14 -0.08 10.61
C TRP A 53 5.99 0.23 11.83
N ILE A 54 6.53 1.45 11.94
CA ILE A 54 7.31 1.89 13.11
C ILE A 54 6.48 1.83 14.39
N GLN A 55 5.19 2.14 14.32
CA GLN A 55 4.29 2.10 15.47
C GLN A 55 3.81 0.68 15.84
N GLY A 56 4.21 -0.36 15.10
CA GLY A 56 3.72 -1.73 15.30
C GLY A 56 2.24 -1.92 14.94
N ARG A 57 1.64 -0.97 14.21
CA ARG A 57 0.21 -0.92 13.85
C ARG A 57 -0.02 -1.25 12.38
N GLY A 58 0.83 -2.10 11.80
CA GLY A 58 0.80 -2.43 10.37
C GLY A 58 -0.53 -3.01 9.88
N LEU A 59 -1.28 -3.69 10.75
CA LEU A 59 -2.60 -4.25 10.41
C LEU A 59 -3.64 -3.19 10.06
N GLU A 60 -3.51 -1.96 10.58
CA GLU A 60 -4.41 -0.85 10.23
C GLU A 60 -4.23 -0.35 8.79
N LEU A 61 -3.21 -0.85 8.08
CA LEU A 61 -3.03 -0.60 6.67
C LEU A 61 -4.01 -1.42 5.82
N MET A 62 -4.50 -2.57 6.31
CA MET A 62 -5.38 -3.46 5.54
C MET A 62 -6.72 -2.81 5.23
N ASP A 63 -7.23 -3.05 4.03
CA ASP A 63 -8.59 -2.65 3.66
C ASP A 63 -9.61 -3.37 4.56
N ALA A 64 -10.61 -2.63 5.05
CA ALA A 64 -11.68 -3.16 5.88
C ALA A 64 -12.50 -4.23 5.13
N THR A 65 -12.56 -4.16 3.80
CA THR A 65 -13.20 -5.18 2.96
C THR A 65 -12.52 -6.55 3.04
N MET A 66 -11.24 -6.62 3.42
CA MET A 66 -10.52 -7.88 3.59
C MET A 66 -11.02 -8.69 4.79
N ASP A 67 -11.62 -8.03 5.79
CA ASP A 67 -12.22 -8.72 6.94
C ASP A 67 -13.49 -9.48 6.52
N GLU A 68 -14.29 -8.90 5.61
CA GLU A 68 -15.48 -9.54 5.05
C GLU A 68 -15.12 -10.80 4.23
N PHE A 69 -14.05 -10.76 3.42
CA PHE A 69 -13.58 -11.95 2.69
C PHE A 69 -13.15 -13.08 3.63
N CYS A 70 -12.59 -12.76 4.78
CA CYS A 70 -12.23 -13.75 5.79
C CYS A 70 -13.47 -14.39 6.43
N GLN A 71 -14.55 -13.62 6.63
CA GLN A 71 -15.84 -14.15 7.06
C GLN A 71 -16.49 -15.03 5.99
N PHE A 72 -16.45 -14.65 4.70
CA PHE A 72 -16.97 -15.48 3.61
C PHE A 72 -16.19 -16.79 3.43
N ALA A 73 -14.87 -16.79 3.59
CA ALA A 73 -14.07 -18.01 3.53
C ALA A 73 -14.42 -19.02 4.63
N LEU A 74 -14.89 -18.55 5.79
CA LEU A 74 -15.42 -19.42 6.85
C LEU A 74 -16.80 -19.99 6.49
N ILE A 75 -17.63 -19.27 5.74
CA ILE A 75 -18.98 -19.71 5.35
C ILE A 75 -18.92 -20.83 4.29
N ILE A 76 -17.97 -20.79 3.35
CA ILE A 76 -17.83 -21.81 2.29
C ILE A 76 -17.20 -23.12 2.82
N LYS A 77 -16.71 -23.12 4.07
CA LYS A 77 -16.16 -24.31 4.75
C LYS A 77 -17.21 -25.14 5.50
N TYR A 78 -18.49 -24.71 5.49
CA TYR A 78 -19.64 -25.46 6.02
C TYR A 78 -20.64 -25.75 4.91
#